data_AF-A0A5A9NLC5-F1
#
_entry.id   AF-A0A5A9NLC5-F1
#
_cell.length_a   1.000
_cell.length_b   1.000
_cell.length_c   1.000
_cell.angle_alpha   90.00
_cell.angle_beta   90.00
_cell.angle_gamma   90.00
#
_symmetry.space_group_name_H-M   'P 1'
#
loop_
_entity.id
_entity.type
_entity.pdbx_description
1 polymer ?
#
loop_
_entity_poly.entity_id
_entity_poly.type
_entity_poly.pdbx_seq_one_letter_code
_entity_poly.pdbx_strand_id
1 'polypeptide(L)'
;MTSIDATLQEISTIKRDAGLRRLSGCFHWTEFDGDDKRRRLHQEFVYENVMHALKRGLPCSSVGQLARVTKHLLPKLVGLKASDAVGVIRDQLSQIQPRLSSGHHAVVVDFILKTYVPHQRLYQAFLNSDTGLRHIRSELEVEGPPHPPPLCEGTDAVELEQQQVLEETRSKKEEDIMKLKVKTEAQMMAKLKACLNDLPREGNVCRLEVEKLLHNFLQSQGQIMMEGLMEEASLTDRLLNLKLRQKSQRIERHFTNDPVSTKQHCVPTSTKKKFV
;
A
#
# COMPACT_ATOMS: atom_id res chain seq x y z
N MET A 1 11.84 14.87 -54.20
CA MET A 1 12.24 15.13 -52.80
C MET A 1 11.20 16.06 -52.19
N THR A 2 10.24 15.53 -51.43
CA THR A 2 9.24 16.34 -50.73
C THR A 2 9.94 17.18 -49.66
N SER A 3 9.66 18.48 -49.63
CA SER A 3 10.26 19.39 -48.66
C SER A 3 9.96 18.91 -47.24
N ILE A 4 11.00 18.76 -46.40
CA ILE A 4 10.88 18.40 -44.98
C ILE A 4 9.93 19.37 -44.26
N ASP A 5 9.87 20.63 -44.72
CA ASP A 5 9.02 21.64 -44.11
C ASP A 5 7.52 21.33 -44.28
N ALA A 6 7.12 20.73 -45.41
CA ALA A 6 5.73 20.33 -45.65
C ALA A 6 5.34 19.11 -44.81
N THR A 7 6.26 18.15 -44.64
CA THR A 7 6.01 16.96 -43.82
C THR A 7 5.94 17.30 -42.33
N LEU A 8 6.68 18.31 -41.86
CA LEU A 8 6.64 18.76 -40.48
C LEU A 8 5.30 19.35 -40.06
N GLN A 9 4.60 20.05 -40.96
CA GLN A 9 3.25 20.55 -40.70
C GLN A 9 2.25 19.39 -40.57
N GLU A 10 2.32 18.39 -41.44
CA GLU A 10 1.50 17.18 -41.38
C GLU A 10 1.76 16.37 -40.09
N ILE A 11 3.02 16.24 -39.67
CA ILE A 11 3.40 15.45 -38.49
C ILE A 11 2.83 16.05 -37.20
N SER A 12 2.56 17.36 -37.16
CA SER A 12 2.00 18.04 -35.99
C SER A 12 0.56 17.63 -35.66
N THR A 13 -0.21 17.16 -36.65
CA THR A 13 -1.64 16.84 -36.52
C THR A 13 -1.93 15.33 -36.45
N ILE A 14 -0.93 14.50 -36.74
CA ILE A 14 -1.06 13.05 -36.86
C ILE A 14 -0.60 12.34 -35.55
N LYS A 15 -1.11 11.13 -35.31
CA LYS A 15 -0.70 10.28 -34.17
C LYS A 15 0.80 9.97 -34.19
N ARG A 16 1.41 9.84 -33.00
CA ARG A 16 2.85 9.60 -32.74
C ARG A 16 3.50 8.61 -33.71
N ASP A 17 3.00 7.38 -33.80
CA ASP A 17 3.64 6.32 -34.59
C ASP A 17 3.54 6.55 -36.11
N ALA A 18 2.51 7.25 -36.57
CA ALA A 18 2.38 7.63 -37.96
C ALA A 18 3.27 8.84 -38.30
N GLY A 19 3.38 9.81 -37.38
CA GLY A 19 4.32 10.93 -37.49
C GLY A 19 5.78 10.47 -37.48
N LEU A 20 6.13 9.52 -36.62
CA LEU A 20 7.47 8.92 -36.55
C LEU A 20 7.87 8.26 -37.88
N ARG A 21 6.97 7.45 -38.47
CA ARG A 21 7.19 6.81 -39.79
C ARG A 21 7.34 7.83 -40.92
N ARG A 22 6.58 8.93 -40.86
CA ARG A 22 6.65 9.99 -41.87
C ARG A 22 7.96 10.77 -41.76
N LEU A 23 8.40 11.08 -40.54
CA LEU A 23 9.69 11.73 -40.29
C LEU A 23 10.86 10.82 -40.66
N SER A 24 10.77 9.52 -40.34
CA SER A 24 11.83 8.57 -40.66
C SER A 24 12.01 8.41 -42.17
N GLY A 25 10.93 8.46 -42.96
CA GLY A 25 10.99 8.48 -44.42
C GLY A 25 11.66 9.72 -45.04
N CYS A 26 11.91 10.78 -44.26
CA CYS A 26 12.62 11.97 -44.73
C CYS A 26 14.15 11.85 -44.65
N PHE A 27 14.68 10.79 -44.00
CA PHE A 27 16.11 10.60 -43.76
C PHE A 27 16.58 9.19 -44.10
N HIS A 28 17.83 9.07 -44.54
CA HIS A 28 18.51 7.78 -44.66
C HIS A 28 19.17 7.43 -43.31
N TRP A 29 18.80 6.31 -42.69
CA TRP A 29 19.29 5.89 -41.37
C TRP A 29 20.34 4.79 -41.54
N THR A 30 21.60 5.20 -41.71
CA THR A 30 22.73 4.28 -41.99
C THR A 30 23.56 3.97 -40.74
N GLU A 31 23.38 4.72 -39.66
CA GLU A 31 24.23 4.68 -38.48
C GLU A 31 24.01 3.44 -37.59
N PHE A 32 22.87 2.75 -37.75
CA PHE A 32 22.50 1.54 -37.00
C PHE A 32 21.90 0.47 -37.92
N ASP A 33 22.44 0.33 -39.14
CA ASP A 33 21.94 -0.65 -40.10
C ASP A 33 22.13 -2.09 -39.58
N GLY A 34 21.11 -2.93 -39.74
CA GLY A 34 21.07 -4.30 -39.19
C GLY A 34 20.51 -4.45 -37.76
N ASP A 35 20.22 -3.37 -37.03
CA ASP A 35 19.53 -3.42 -35.72
C ASP A 35 18.28 -2.53 -35.72
N ASP A 36 17.12 -3.16 -35.98
CA ASP A 36 15.82 -2.50 -36.04
C ASP A 36 15.45 -1.73 -34.77
N LYS A 37 15.88 -2.24 -33.60
CA LYS A 37 15.57 -1.63 -32.31
C LYS A 37 16.38 -0.34 -32.12
N ARG A 38 17.69 -0.39 -32.43
CA ARG A 38 18.58 0.80 -32.42
C ARG A 38 18.13 1.88 -33.36
N ARG A 39 17.82 1.49 -34.59
CA ARG A 39 17.26 2.39 -35.59
C ARG A 39 15.96 3.03 -35.12
N ARG A 40 15.06 2.27 -34.49
CA ARG A 40 13.81 2.80 -33.94
C ARG A 40 14.03 3.81 -32.81
N LEU A 41 14.93 3.55 -31.86
CA LEU A 41 15.24 4.53 -30.80
C LEU A 41 15.87 5.81 -31.36
N HIS A 42 16.76 5.69 -32.34
CA HIS A 42 17.38 6.84 -33.00
C HIS A 42 16.33 7.71 -33.71
N GLN A 43 15.37 7.08 -34.38
CA GLN A 43 14.22 7.76 -34.98
C GLN A 43 13.35 8.45 -33.93
N GLU A 44 13.04 7.78 -32.82
CA GLU A 44 12.26 8.33 -31.71
C GLU A 44 12.96 9.54 -31.09
N PHE A 45 14.28 9.48 -30.89
CA PHE A 45 15.07 10.59 -30.38
C PHE A 45 14.94 11.84 -31.27
N VAL A 46 15.09 11.69 -32.59
CA VAL A 46 14.92 12.81 -33.52
C VAL A 46 13.48 13.32 -33.52
N TYR A 47 12.50 12.42 -33.48
CA TYR A 47 11.09 12.76 -33.44
C TYR A 47 10.70 13.58 -32.20
N GLU A 48 11.14 13.18 -31.01
CA GLU A 48 10.85 13.91 -29.76
C GLU A 48 11.39 15.34 -29.79
N ASN A 49 12.61 15.52 -30.30
CA ASN A 49 13.22 16.84 -30.44
C ASN A 49 12.48 17.72 -31.45
N VAL A 50 12.08 17.14 -32.58
CA VAL A 50 11.27 17.81 -33.61
C VAL A 50 9.90 18.22 -33.05
N MET A 51 9.21 17.30 -32.37
CA MET A 51 7.90 17.58 -31.79
C MET A 51 7.97 18.60 -30.66
N HIS A 52 9.02 18.57 -29.84
CA HIS A 52 9.25 19.59 -28.83
C HIS A 52 9.40 20.98 -29.47
N ALA A 53 10.22 21.08 -30.52
CA ALA A 53 10.43 22.33 -31.23
C ALA A 53 9.15 22.86 -31.90
N LEU A 54 8.35 21.99 -32.53
CA LEU A 54 7.05 22.36 -33.10
C LEU A 54 6.09 22.88 -32.01
N LYS A 55 5.98 22.19 -30.88
CA LYS A 55 5.12 22.61 -29.74
C LYS A 55 5.54 23.94 -29.13
N ARG A 56 6.83 24.29 -29.23
CA ARG A 56 7.38 25.58 -28.77
C ARG A 56 7.24 26.70 -29.81
N GLY A 57 6.60 26.43 -30.94
CA GLY A 57 6.30 27.43 -31.98
C GLY A 57 7.47 27.76 -32.89
N LEU A 58 8.48 26.89 -33.00
CA LEU A 58 9.61 27.15 -33.89
C LEU A 58 9.15 27.06 -35.37
N PRO A 59 9.67 27.93 -36.26
CA PRO A 59 9.38 27.86 -37.69
C PRO A 59 9.78 26.51 -38.29
N CYS A 60 8.98 25.98 -39.22
CA CYS A 60 9.21 24.65 -39.82
C CYS A 60 10.60 24.53 -40.46
N SER A 61 11.12 25.59 -41.09
CA SER A 61 12.47 25.63 -41.66
C SER A 61 13.58 25.42 -40.61
N SER A 62 13.40 25.97 -39.42
CA SER A 62 14.33 25.80 -38.29
C SER A 62 14.20 24.41 -37.66
N VAL A 63 12.97 23.87 -37.61
CA VAL A 63 12.71 22.51 -37.13
C VAL A 63 13.28 21.45 -38.07
N GLY A 64 13.22 21.66 -39.39
CA GLY A 64 13.83 20.77 -40.38
C GLY A 64 15.36 20.70 -40.23
N GLN A 65 15.99 21.83 -39.88
CA GLN A 65 17.42 21.90 -39.60
C GLN A 65 17.77 21.27 -38.25
N LEU A 66 16.93 21.46 -37.23
CA LEU A 66 17.05 20.75 -35.96
C LEU A 66 16.96 19.23 -36.15
N ALA A 67 16.04 18.74 -36.99
CA ALA A 67 15.90 17.32 -37.30
C ALA A 67 17.19 16.74 -37.91
N ARG A 68 17.82 17.49 -38.83
CA ARG A 68 19.12 17.11 -39.42
C ARG A 68 20.24 17.07 -38.38
N VAL A 69 20.33 18.09 -37.54
CA VAL A 69 21.37 18.17 -36.50
C VAL A 69 21.20 17.06 -35.46
N THR A 70 19.99 16.87 -34.95
CA THR A 70 19.68 15.84 -33.94
C THR A 70 19.86 14.42 -34.46
N LYS A 71 19.64 14.18 -35.77
CA LYS A 71 19.99 12.91 -36.41
C LYS A 71 21.48 12.58 -36.24
N HIS A 72 22.36 13.54 -36.50
CA HIS A 72 23.80 13.34 -36.36
C HIS A 72 24.31 13.45 -34.92
N LEU A 73 23.46 13.92 -34.00
CA LEU A 73 23.81 14.12 -32.60
C LEU A 73 23.96 12.78 -31.86
N LEU A 74 22.95 11.91 -31.92
CA LEU A 74 22.92 10.69 -31.12
C LEU A 74 24.15 9.77 -31.34
N PRO A 75 24.62 9.53 -32.59
CA PRO A 75 25.84 8.75 -32.83
C PRO A 75 27.12 9.39 -32.26
N LYS A 76 27.20 10.73 -32.25
CA LYS A 76 28.36 11.47 -31.70
C LYS A 76 28.42 11.42 -30.17
N LEU A 77 27.31 11.11 -29.52
CA LEU A 77 27.23 11.04 -28.06
C LEU A 77 27.61 9.66 -27.51
N VAL A 78 27.80 8.65 -28.37
CA VAL A 78 28.18 7.30 -27.97
C VAL A 78 29.57 7.29 -27.32
N GLY A 79 29.70 6.65 -26.16
CA GLY A 79 30.96 6.52 -25.41
C GLY A 79 31.41 7.77 -24.63
N LEU A 80 30.72 8.91 -24.77
CA LEU A 80 31.10 10.15 -24.06
C LEU A 80 30.63 10.16 -22.60
N LYS A 81 31.36 10.88 -21.74
CA LYS A 81 30.94 11.21 -20.36
C LYS A 81 29.90 12.34 -20.37
N ALA A 82 29.15 12.47 -19.27
CA ALA A 82 28.07 13.47 -19.15
C ALA A 82 28.56 14.91 -19.41
N SER A 83 29.72 15.28 -18.85
CA SER A 83 30.34 16.60 -19.04
C SER A 83 30.62 16.90 -20.51
N ASP A 84 31.16 15.91 -21.22
CA ASP A 84 31.65 16.06 -22.59
C ASP A 84 30.47 16.06 -23.56
N ALA A 85 29.44 15.27 -23.27
CA ALA A 85 28.17 15.26 -24.00
C ALA A 85 27.48 16.63 -23.97
N VAL A 86 27.51 17.36 -22.84
CA VAL A 86 26.94 18.73 -22.77
C VAL A 86 27.61 19.68 -23.75
N GLY A 87 28.95 19.60 -23.87
CA GLY A 87 29.71 20.40 -24.84
C GLY A 87 29.29 20.08 -26.27
N VAL A 88 29.30 18.80 -26.64
CA VAL A 88 28.94 18.34 -27.99
C VAL A 88 27.50 18.74 -28.36
N ILE A 89 26.55 18.63 -27.43
CA ILE A 89 25.15 19.03 -27.66
C ILE A 89 25.06 20.52 -27.98
N ARG A 90 25.73 21.38 -27.19
CA ARG A 90 25.73 22.84 -27.42
C ARG A 90 26.37 23.20 -28.75
N ASP A 91 27.50 22.58 -29.06
CA ASP A 91 28.25 22.83 -30.29
C ASP A 91 27.43 22.42 -31.52
N GLN A 92 26.79 21.24 -31.50
CA GLN A 92 25.95 20.78 -32.61
C GLN A 92 24.71 21.68 -32.82
N LEU A 93 24.06 22.12 -31.74
CA LEU A 93 22.87 22.97 -31.86
C LEU A 93 23.22 24.40 -32.30
N SER A 94 24.44 24.87 -32.03
CA SER A 94 24.93 26.16 -32.53
C SER A 94 25.10 26.22 -34.06
N GLN A 95 25.14 25.04 -34.72
CA GLN A 95 25.29 24.91 -36.18
C GLN A 95 23.96 25.03 -36.94
N ILE A 96 22.82 25.17 -36.26
CA ILE A 96 21.51 25.33 -36.89
C ILE A 96 21.43 26.67 -37.63
N GLN A 97 21.10 26.62 -38.92
CA GLN A 97 20.90 27.80 -39.77
C GLN A 97 19.49 27.82 -40.38
N PRO A 98 18.76 28.95 -40.38
CA PRO A 98 19.13 30.24 -39.78
C PRO A 98 19.28 30.14 -38.25
N ARG A 99 20.11 31.02 -37.66
CA ARG A 99 20.34 31.01 -36.21
C ARG A 99 19.03 31.16 -35.47
N LEU A 100 18.76 30.24 -34.55
CA LEU A 100 17.62 30.32 -33.65
C LEU A 100 17.72 31.59 -32.80
N SER A 101 16.57 32.15 -32.41
CA SER A 101 16.55 33.21 -31.41
C SER A 101 17.18 32.69 -30.10
N SER A 102 17.80 33.57 -29.32
CA SER A 102 18.46 33.18 -28.06
C SER A 102 17.53 32.40 -27.12
N GLY A 103 16.24 32.74 -27.10
CA GLY A 103 15.22 32.02 -26.33
C GLY A 103 14.94 30.62 -26.88
N HIS A 104 14.71 30.48 -28.19
CA HIS A 104 14.45 29.17 -28.79
C HIS A 104 15.66 28.24 -28.73
N HIS A 105 16.87 28.78 -28.90
CA HIS A 105 18.11 28.02 -28.74
C HIS A 105 18.24 27.47 -27.31
N ALA A 106 18.03 28.31 -26.29
CA ALA A 106 18.10 27.88 -24.90
C ALA A 106 17.06 26.79 -24.57
N VAL A 107 15.83 26.90 -25.08
CA VAL A 107 14.76 25.92 -24.87
C VAL A 107 15.10 24.56 -25.49
N VAL A 108 15.64 24.54 -26.70
CA VAL A 108 16.03 23.28 -27.38
C VAL A 108 17.21 22.62 -26.68
N VAL A 109 18.23 23.40 -26.30
CA VAL A 109 19.39 22.90 -25.54
C VAL A 109 18.94 22.34 -24.19
N ASP A 110 18.11 23.09 -23.45
CA ASP A 110 17.60 22.66 -22.14
C ASP A 110 16.80 21.35 -22.25
N PHE A 111 15.93 21.24 -23.26
CA PHE A 111 15.17 20.02 -23.50
C PHE A 111 16.07 18.81 -23.80
N ILE A 112 17.05 18.96 -24.70
CA ILE A 112 17.97 17.86 -25.05
C ILE A 112 18.82 17.46 -23.84
N LEU A 113 19.30 18.42 -23.05
CA LEU A 113 20.08 18.10 -21.85
C LEU A 113 19.23 17.40 -20.77
N LYS A 114 18.00 17.88 -20.53
CA LYS A 114 17.08 17.27 -19.56
C LYS A 114 16.60 15.88 -19.97
N THR A 115 16.55 15.59 -21.26
CA THR A 115 16.15 14.27 -21.77
C THR A 115 17.33 13.32 -21.86
N TYR A 116 18.49 13.77 -22.35
CA TYR A 116 19.65 12.92 -22.58
C TYR A 116 20.46 12.64 -21.31
N VAL A 117 20.80 13.66 -20.51
CA VAL A 117 21.75 13.51 -19.38
C VAL A 117 21.24 12.54 -18.30
N PRO A 118 19.99 12.63 -17.83
CA PRO A 118 19.48 11.69 -16.82
C PRO A 118 19.43 10.25 -17.32
N HIS A 119 19.19 10.06 -18.62
CA HIS A 119 19.04 8.76 -19.26
C HIS A 119 20.28 8.31 -20.03
N GLN A 120 21.43 8.98 -19.82
CA GLN A 120 22.64 8.71 -20.59
C GLN A 120 23.06 7.24 -20.49
N ARG A 121 22.97 6.63 -19.30
CA ARG A 121 23.30 5.21 -19.12
C ARG A 121 22.42 4.29 -19.97
N LEU A 122 21.14 4.63 -20.15
CA LEU A 122 20.21 3.86 -20.99
C LEU A 122 20.54 4.02 -22.47
N TYR A 123 20.78 5.25 -22.92
CA TYR A 123 21.23 5.51 -24.29
C TYR A 123 22.56 4.80 -24.57
N GLN A 124 23.53 4.88 -23.67
CA GLN A 124 24.81 4.20 -23.82
C GLN A 124 24.67 2.68 -23.82
N ALA A 125 23.83 2.10 -22.96
CA ALA A 125 23.59 0.66 -22.95
C ALA A 125 22.94 0.17 -24.25
N PHE A 126 22.04 0.97 -24.82
CA PHE A 126 21.35 0.60 -26.04
C PHE A 126 22.20 0.84 -27.30
N LEU A 127 23.02 1.89 -27.32
CA LEU A 127 23.86 2.26 -28.46
C LEU A 127 25.17 1.47 -28.51
N ASN A 128 25.78 1.17 -27.35
CA ASN A 128 26.96 0.30 -27.28
C ASN A 128 26.49 -1.15 -27.30
N SER A 129 26.70 -1.83 -28.43
CA SER A 129 26.32 -3.23 -28.65
C SER A 129 26.95 -4.23 -27.69
N ASP A 130 27.95 -3.77 -26.95
CA ASP A 130 28.83 -4.55 -26.11
C ASP A 130 28.73 -4.14 -24.64
N THR A 131 27.54 -3.68 -24.21
CA THR A 131 27.26 -3.83 -22.79
C THR A 131 26.99 -5.30 -22.57
N GLY A 132 27.95 -5.99 -21.93
CA GLY A 132 27.85 -7.37 -21.44
C GLY A 132 26.74 -7.54 -20.38
N LEU A 133 25.56 -6.99 -20.67
CA LEU A 133 24.32 -7.20 -19.97
C LEU A 133 23.98 -8.66 -20.19
N ARG A 134 24.39 -9.47 -19.22
CA ARG A 134 23.86 -10.82 -19.04
C ARG A 134 22.35 -10.62 -18.98
N HIS A 135 21.64 -11.10 -20.00
CA HIS A 135 20.18 -11.07 -20.03
C HIS A 135 19.69 -12.00 -18.91
N ILE A 136 19.49 -11.44 -17.71
CA ILE A 136 18.94 -12.18 -16.58
C ILE A 136 17.46 -12.36 -16.87
N ARG A 137 17.12 -13.51 -17.44
CA ARG A 137 15.73 -13.95 -17.59
C ARG A 137 15.40 -14.72 -16.32
N SER A 138 14.74 -14.07 -15.38
CA SER A 138 14.20 -14.72 -14.18
C SER A 138 12.71 -14.92 -14.39
N GLU A 139 12.27 -16.17 -14.44
CA GLU A 139 10.86 -16.53 -14.37
C GLU A 139 10.46 -16.42 -12.89
N LEU A 140 9.73 -15.36 -12.55
CA LEU A 140 9.23 -15.11 -11.21
C LEU A 140 7.76 -15.53 -11.18
N GLU A 141 7.47 -16.62 -10.48
CA GLU A 141 6.10 -16.99 -10.14
C GLU A 141 5.64 -16.05 -9.02
N VAL A 142 4.82 -15.07 -9.39
CA VAL A 142 4.19 -14.16 -8.43
C VAL A 142 2.91 -14.84 -7.95
N GLU A 143 2.96 -15.43 -6.75
CA GLU A 143 1.76 -15.93 -6.10
C GLU A 143 0.84 -14.76 -5.75
N GLY A 144 -0.40 -14.82 -6.23
CA GLY A 144 -1.44 -13.87 -5.85
C GLY A 144 -1.85 -14.07 -4.38
N PRO A 145 -2.34 -13.02 -3.71
CA PRO A 145 -2.89 -13.18 -2.36
C PRO A 145 -4.01 -14.24 -2.37
N PRO A 146 -4.14 -15.02 -1.28
CA PRO A 146 -5.21 -16.01 -1.18
C PRO A 146 -6.57 -15.33 -1.34
N HIS A 147 -7.51 -16.04 -1.97
CA HIS A 147 -8.86 -15.52 -2.15
C HIS A 147 -9.52 -15.33 -0.77
N PRO A 148 -10.12 -14.16 -0.50
CA PRO A 148 -10.82 -13.95 0.75
C PRO A 148 -12.01 -14.92 0.85
N PRO A 149 -12.34 -15.40 2.05
CA PRO A 149 -13.51 -16.23 2.29
C PRO A 149 -14.80 -15.48 1.89
N PRO A 150 -15.89 -16.21 1.60
CA PRO A 150 -17.14 -15.60 1.19
C PRO A 150 -17.73 -14.75 2.32
N LEU A 151 -18.43 -13.68 1.96
CA LEU A 151 -19.00 -12.73 2.93
C LEU A 151 -20.01 -13.37 3.90
N CYS A 152 -20.60 -14.52 3.53
CA CYS A 152 -21.50 -15.28 4.42
C CYS A 152 -20.78 -15.87 5.65
N GLU A 153 -19.45 -15.96 5.62
CA GLU A 153 -18.63 -16.33 6.78
C GLU A 153 -18.21 -15.10 7.62
N GLY A 154 -18.54 -13.89 7.15
CA GLY A 154 -18.29 -12.65 7.86
C GLY A 154 -19.22 -12.46 9.05
N THR A 155 -18.72 -11.78 10.08
CA THR A 155 -19.56 -11.25 11.18
C THR A 155 -19.94 -9.81 10.85
N ASP A 156 -21.19 -9.43 11.09
CA ASP A 156 -21.63 -8.05 10.90
C ASP A 156 -20.85 -7.10 11.84
N ALA A 157 -20.56 -5.89 11.36
CA ALA A 157 -19.76 -4.92 12.11
C ALA A 157 -20.43 -4.54 13.45
N VAL A 158 -21.75 -4.39 13.45
CA VAL A 158 -22.52 -4.06 14.66
C VAL A 158 -22.48 -5.23 15.65
N GLU A 159 -22.54 -6.46 15.15
CA GLU A 159 -22.42 -7.65 16.00
C GLU A 159 -21.03 -7.80 16.61
N LEU A 160 -19.98 -7.47 15.86
CA LEU A 160 -18.61 -7.48 16.36
C LEU A 160 -18.43 -6.46 17.51
N GLU A 161 -18.95 -5.25 17.33
CA GLU A 161 -18.94 -4.21 18.37
C GLU A 161 -19.71 -4.67 19.63
N GLN A 162 -20.89 -5.27 19.46
CA GLN A 162 -21.66 -5.82 20.57
C GLN A 162 -20.91 -6.94 21.31
N GLN A 163 -20.22 -7.84 20.58
CA GLN A 163 -19.40 -8.88 21.20
C GLN A 163 -18.22 -8.31 21.99
N GLN A 164 -17.56 -7.27 21.48
CA GLN A 164 -16.49 -6.58 22.19
C GLN A 164 -16.99 -5.98 23.50
N VAL A 165 -18.11 -5.24 23.46
CA VAL A 165 -18.71 -4.64 24.66
C VAL A 165 -19.09 -5.69 25.70
N LEU A 166 -19.61 -6.85 25.27
CA LEU A 166 -19.95 -7.96 26.17
C LEU A 166 -18.71 -8.60 26.80
N GLU A 167 -17.63 -8.83 26.04
CA GLU A 167 -16.37 -9.38 26.58
C GLU A 167 -15.68 -8.38 27.52
N GLU A 168 -15.69 -7.09 27.22
CA GLU A 168 -15.19 -6.05 28.14
C GLU A 168 -15.98 -6.03 29.45
N THR A 169 -17.31 -6.07 29.35
CA THR A 169 -18.19 -6.11 30.52
C THR A 169 -17.93 -7.36 31.35
N ARG A 170 -17.74 -8.51 30.70
CA ARG A 170 -17.39 -9.78 31.34
C ARG A 170 -16.05 -9.70 32.06
N SER A 171 -15.01 -9.23 31.38
CA SER A 171 -13.66 -9.09 31.92
C SER A 171 -13.66 -8.18 33.15
N LYS A 172 -14.38 -7.07 33.10
CA LYS A 172 -14.56 -6.16 34.24
C LYS A 172 -15.24 -6.85 35.43
N LYS A 173 -16.25 -7.69 35.20
CA LYS A 173 -16.89 -8.46 36.28
C LYS A 173 -15.97 -9.52 36.89
N GLU A 174 -15.17 -10.19 36.07
CA GLU A 174 -14.16 -11.14 36.55
C GLU A 174 -13.09 -10.42 37.39
N GLU A 175 -12.68 -9.20 36.99
CA GLU A 175 -11.78 -8.35 37.77
C GLU A 175 -12.40 -7.87 39.09
N ASP A 176 -13.66 -7.43 39.08
CA ASP A 176 -14.40 -7.01 40.30
C ASP A 176 -14.44 -8.14 41.35
N ILE A 177 -14.65 -9.39 40.91
CA ILE A 177 -14.64 -10.57 41.79
C ILE A 177 -13.24 -10.79 42.39
N MET A 178 -12.18 -10.70 41.58
CA MET A 178 -10.81 -10.85 42.10
C MET A 178 -10.47 -9.74 43.11
N LYS A 179 -10.82 -8.48 42.81
CA LYS A 179 -10.63 -7.36 43.72
C LYS A 179 -11.37 -7.55 45.03
N LEU A 180 -12.60 -8.06 44.97
CA LEU A 180 -13.38 -8.35 46.16
C LEU A 180 -12.70 -9.40 47.05
N LYS A 181 -12.19 -10.49 46.48
CA LYS A 181 -11.45 -11.53 47.24
C LYS A 181 -10.22 -10.97 47.94
N VAL A 182 -9.42 -10.19 47.22
CA VAL A 182 -8.23 -9.54 47.81
C VAL A 182 -8.64 -8.57 48.93
N LYS A 183 -9.72 -7.81 48.73
CA LYS A 183 -10.25 -6.87 49.74
C LYS A 183 -10.74 -7.59 51.00
N THR A 184 -11.49 -8.68 50.86
CA THR A 184 -12.02 -9.44 52.01
C THR A 184 -10.89 -10.10 52.81
N GLU A 185 -9.90 -10.68 52.13
CA GLU A 185 -8.68 -11.20 52.75
C GLU A 185 -7.90 -10.11 53.50
N ALA A 186 -7.71 -8.93 52.88
CA ALA A 186 -7.05 -7.80 53.51
C ALA A 186 -7.82 -7.29 54.75
N GLN A 187 -9.15 -7.24 54.69
CA GLN A 187 -10.00 -6.87 55.82
C GLN A 187 -9.88 -7.88 56.98
N MET A 188 -9.88 -9.18 56.68
CA MET A 188 -9.65 -10.22 57.69
C MET A 188 -8.29 -10.08 58.37
N MET A 189 -7.22 -9.87 57.59
CA MET A 189 -5.88 -9.65 58.12
C MET A 189 -5.77 -8.37 58.96
N ALA A 190 -6.41 -7.27 58.53
CA ALA A 190 -6.41 -6.02 59.27
C ALA A 190 -7.12 -6.16 60.63
N LYS A 191 -8.25 -6.87 60.67
CA LYS A 191 -8.98 -7.15 61.93
C LYS A 191 -8.18 -8.06 62.86
N LEU A 192 -7.52 -9.09 62.34
CA LEU A 192 -6.63 -9.94 63.14
C LEU A 192 -5.52 -9.10 63.79
N LYS A 193 -4.84 -8.23 63.01
CA LYS A 193 -3.81 -7.34 63.55
C LYS A 193 -4.35 -6.38 64.62
N ALA A 194 -5.54 -5.82 64.40
CA ALA A 194 -6.19 -4.95 65.38
C ALA A 194 -6.45 -5.69 66.70
N CYS A 195 -7.07 -6.87 66.64
CA CYS A 195 -7.31 -7.70 67.82
C CYS A 195 -6.02 -8.11 68.53
N LEU A 196 -4.95 -8.43 67.80
CA LEU A 196 -3.64 -8.76 68.39
C LEU A 196 -2.98 -7.55 69.08
N ASN A 197 -3.19 -6.34 68.57
CA ASN A 197 -2.67 -5.10 69.17
C ASN A 197 -3.45 -4.69 70.43
N ASP A 198 -4.70 -5.14 70.58
CA ASP A 198 -5.53 -4.88 71.77
C ASP A 198 -5.08 -5.72 72.99
N LEU A 199 -4.16 -6.67 72.82
CA LEU A 199 -3.58 -7.42 73.94
C LEU A 199 -2.53 -6.58 74.71
N PRO A 200 -2.50 -6.66 76.06
CA PRO A 200 -1.46 -6.04 76.86
C PRO A 200 -0.09 -6.63 76.50
N ARG A 201 0.89 -5.79 76.16
CA ARG A 201 2.27 -6.24 75.84
C ARG A 201 3.04 -6.75 77.05
N GLU A 202 2.68 -6.31 78.25
CA GLU A 202 3.34 -6.66 79.51
C GLU A 202 2.29 -6.80 80.63
N GLY A 203 2.04 -8.04 81.09
CA GLY A 203 1.12 -8.36 82.19
C GLY A 203 0.40 -9.70 82.00
N ASN A 204 0.12 -10.43 83.09
CA ASN A 204 -0.63 -11.69 83.08
C ASN A 204 -2.04 -11.47 82.50
N VAL A 205 -2.23 -11.82 81.22
CA VAL A 205 -3.52 -11.71 80.54
C VAL A 205 -4.52 -12.66 81.20
N CYS A 206 -5.68 -12.14 81.60
CA CYS A 206 -6.69 -12.94 82.25
C CYS A 206 -7.39 -13.84 81.21
N ARG A 207 -7.59 -15.12 81.50
CA ARG A 207 -8.23 -16.10 80.58
C ARG A 207 -9.57 -15.59 80.01
N LEU A 208 -10.35 -14.90 80.86
CA LEU A 208 -11.66 -14.37 80.49
C LEU A 208 -11.59 -13.21 79.46
N GLU A 209 -10.49 -12.47 79.44
CA GLU A 209 -10.25 -11.38 78.48
C GLU A 209 -9.87 -11.94 77.12
N VAL A 210 -9.04 -13.00 77.11
CA VAL A 210 -8.68 -13.73 75.89
C VAL A 210 -9.91 -14.38 75.27
N GLU A 211 -10.77 -15.02 76.07
CA GLU A 211 -12.01 -15.64 75.58
C GLU A 211 -12.97 -14.60 74.96
N LYS A 212 -13.14 -13.43 75.60
CA LYS A 212 -13.95 -12.33 75.05
C LYS A 212 -13.36 -11.78 73.75
N LEU A 213 -12.05 -11.61 73.69
CA LEU A 213 -11.36 -11.15 72.49
C LEU A 213 -11.50 -12.14 71.33
N LEU A 214 -11.31 -13.44 71.59
CA LEU A 214 -11.52 -14.51 70.62
C LEU A 214 -12.96 -14.54 70.12
N HIS A 215 -13.94 -14.41 71.00
CA HIS A 215 -15.35 -14.35 70.61
C HIS A 215 -15.63 -13.17 69.69
N ASN A 216 -15.16 -11.97 70.05
CA ASN A 216 -15.33 -10.76 69.23
C ASN A 216 -14.60 -10.87 67.88
N PHE A 217 -13.40 -11.43 67.87
CA PHE A 217 -12.63 -11.69 66.65
C PHE A 217 -13.39 -12.65 65.73
N LEU A 218 -13.80 -13.82 66.23
CA LEU A 218 -14.53 -14.82 65.46
C LEU A 218 -15.86 -14.28 64.93
N GLN A 219 -16.58 -13.50 65.73
CA GLN A 219 -17.81 -12.84 65.30
C GLN A 219 -17.55 -11.84 64.16
N SER A 220 -16.50 -11.01 64.30
CA SER A 220 -16.14 -10.04 63.26
C SER A 220 -15.65 -10.70 61.98
N GLN A 221 -14.90 -11.82 62.09
CA GLN A 221 -14.43 -12.60 60.96
C GLN A 221 -15.60 -13.27 60.23
N GLY A 222 -16.54 -13.85 60.99
CA GLY A 222 -17.77 -14.41 60.45
C GLY A 222 -18.59 -13.37 59.69
N GLN A 223 -18.70 -12.14 60.22
CA GLN A 223 -19.41 -11.05 59.55
C GLN A 223 -18.72 -10.64 58.23
N ILE A 224 -17.40 -10.44 58.23
CA ILE A 224 -16.64 -10.08 57.02
C ILE A 224 -16.74 -11.18 55.96
N MET A 225 -16.66 -12.45 56.38
CA MET A 225 -16.81 -13.58 55.47
C MET A 225 -18.23 -13.65 54.89
N MET A 226 -19.25 -13.43 55.70
CA MET A 226 -20.64 -13.43 55.25
C MET A 226 -20.90 -12.33 54.22
N GLU A 227 -20.50 -11.09 54.54
CA GLU A 227 -20.64 -9.93 53.63
C GLU A 227 -19.87 -10.15 52.32
N GLY A 228 -18.62 -10.60 52.42
CA GLY A 228 -17.79 -10.91 51.26
C GLY A 228 -18.39 -12.00 50.37
N LEU A 229 -18.89 -13.08 50.96
CA LEU A 229 -19.51 -14.19 50.24
C LEU A 229 -20.82 -13.75 49.55
N MET A 230 -21.64 -12.94 50.23
CA MET A 230 -22.87 -12.39 49.64
C MET A 230 -22.57 -11.49 48.44
N GLU A 231 -21.58 -10.61 48.55
CA GLU A 231 -21.15 -9.76 47.44
C GLU A 231 -20.60 -10.61 46.27
N GLU A 232 -19.74 -11.60 46.54
CA GLU A 232 -19.19 -12.51 45.53
C GLU A 232 -20.28 -13.31 44.82
N ALA A 233 -21.25 -13.85 45.57
CA ALA A 233 -22.38 -14.58 45.00
C ALA A 233 -23.20 -13.68 44.05
N SER A 234 -23.44 -12.43 44.44
CA SER A 234 -24.18 -11.46 43.61
C SER A 234 -23.43 -11.09 42.32
N LEU A 235 -22.10 -10.94 42.38
CA LEU A 235 -21.28 -10.65 41.21
C LEU A 235 -21.18 -11.86 40.28
N THR A 236 -21.07 -13.06 40.86
CA THR A 236 -21.00 -14.32 40.11
C THR A 236 -22.32 -14.60 39.39
N ASP A 237 -23.46 -14.37 40.05
CA ASP A 237 -24.78 -14.48 39.41
C ASP A 237 -24.90 -13.54 38.20
N ARG A 238 -24.50 -12.27 38.36
CA ARG A 238 -24.48 -11.30 37.24
C ARG A 238 -23.56 -11.75 36.11
N LEU A 239 -22.39 -12.30 36.41
CA LEU A 239 -21.45 -12.83 35.42
C LEU A 239 -22.04 -14.04 34.68
N LEU A 240 -22.68 -14.96 35.39
CA LEU A 240 -23.33 -16.14 34.80
C LEU A 240 -24.49 -15.73 33.91
N ASN A 241 -25.33 -14.80 34.36
CA ASN A 241 -26.42 -14.25 33.56
C ASN A 241 -25.92 -13.59 32.27
N LEU A 242 -24.78 -12.88 32.33
CA LEU A 242 -24.15 -12.30 31.15
C LEU A 242 -23.63 -13.39 30.18
N LYS A 243 -22.97 -14.43 30.70
CA LYS A 243 -22.51 -15.59 29.90
C LYS A 243 -23.66 -16.35 29.25
N LEU A 244 -24.78 -16.50 29.96
CA LEU A 244 -25.99 -17.13 29.42
C LEU A 244 -26.57 -16.31 28.26
N ARG A 245 -26.72 -14.99 28.43
CA ARG A 245 -27.17 -14.09 27.35
C ARG A 245 -26.28 -14.19 26.11
N GLN A 246 -24.96 -14.20 26.30
CA GLN A 246 -23.99 -14.34 25.21
C GLN A 246 -24.15 -15.67 24.46
N LYS A 247 -24.36 -16.78 25.19
CA LYS A 247 -24.61 -18.09 24.59
C LYS A 247 -25.93 -18.14 23.83
N SER A 248 -27.02 -17.62 24.40
CA SER A 248 -28.33 -17.58 23.74
C SER A 248 -28.28 -16.80 22.43
N GLN A 249 -27.64 -15.62 22.42
CA GLN A 249 -27.43 -14.84 21.21
C GLN A 249 -26.61 -15.58 20.15
N ARG A 250 -25.67 -16.45 20.55
CA ARG A 250 -24.89 -17.27 19.61
C ARG A 250 -25.70 -18.43 19.03
N ILE A 251 -26.61 -19.00 19.82
CA ILE A 251 -27.49 -20.08 19.38
C ILE A 251 -28.54 -19.54 18.40
N GLU A 252 -29.18 -18.40 18.70
CA GLU A 252 -30.13 -17.75 17.78
C GLU A 252 -29.51 -17.47 16.39
N ARG A 253 -28.25 -17.03 16.36
CA ARG A 253 -27.47 -16.82 15.12
C ARG A 253 -27.33 -18.07 14.25
N HIS A 254 -27.21 -19.25 14.84
CA HIS A 254 -27.10 -20.50 14.06
C HIS A 254 -28.41 -20.89 13.38
N PHE A 255 -29.57 -20.49 13.94
CA PHE A 255 -30.87 -20.79 13.36
C PHE A 255 -31.32 -19.78 12.30
N THR A 256 -30.83 -18.54 12.34
CA THR A 256 -31.17 -17.51 11.34
C THR A 256 -30.37 -17.62 10.05
N ASN A 257 -29.23 -18.34 10.07
CA ASN A 257 -28.31 -18.46 8.94
C ASN A 257 -28.51 -19.72 8.08
N ASP A 258 -29.55 -20.53 8.34
CA ASP A 258 -29.96 -21.60 7.42
C ASP A 258 -30.76 -20.99 6.25
N PRO A 259 -30.25 -20.96 5.01
CA PRO A 259 -31.02 -20.46 3.90
C PRO A 259 -32.15 -21.44 3.56
N VAL A 260 -33.38 -20.95 3.62
CA VAL A 260 -34.57 -21.55 3.02
C VAL A 260 -34.25 -21.94 1.58
N SER A 261 -34.21 -23.27 1.34
CA SER A 261 -34.07 -23.86 0.01
C SER A 261 -35.26 -23.44 -0.85
N THR A 262 -35.07 -22.39 -1.65
CA THR A 262 -36.08 -21.91 -2.58
C THR A 262 -35.89 -22.66 -3.89
N LYS A 263 -36.72 -23.69 -4.09
CA LYS A 263 -36.87 -24.41 -5.36
C LYS A 263 -37.18 -23.40 -6.47
N GLN A 264 -36.28 -23.22 -7.43
CA GLN A 264 -36.59 -22.54 -8.69
C GLN A 264 -36.55 -23.52 -9.86
N HIS A 265 -37.72 -23.64 -10.48
CA HIS A 265 -38.02 -24.32 -11.73
C HIS A 265 -37.02 -23.95 -12.84
N CYS A 266 -36.35 -24.94 -13.42
CA CYS A 266 -35.78 -24.81 -14.76
C CYS A 266 -36.79 -25.28 -15.80
N VAL A 267 -37.30 -24.34 -16.60
CA VAL A 267 -37.94 -24.61 -17.89
C VAL A 267 -36.84 -24.87 -18.92
N PRO A 268 -36.89 -25.96 -19.72
CA PRO A 268 -35.90 -26.19 -20.76
C PRO A 268 -36.31 -25.49 -22.06
N THR A 269 -35.63 -24.40 -22.42
CA THR A 269 -35.69 -23.84 -23.78
C THR A 269 -34.68 -24.54 -24.68
N SER A 270 -35.20 -25.27 -25.66
CA SER A 270 -34.44 -25.78 -26.79
C SER A 270 -33.92 -24.64 -27.65
N THR A 271 -32.67 -24.70 -28.11
CA THR A 271 -32.37 -24.30 -29.50
C THR A 271 -31.10 -24.98 -30.02
N LYS A 272 -31.28 -25.72 -31.12
CA LYS A 272 -30.23 -26.24 -32.01
C LYS A 272 -29.42 -25.08 -32.60
N LYS A 273 -28.12 -25.30 -32.87
CA LYS A 273 -27.50 -24.96 -34.17
C LYS A 273 -26.17 -25.69 -34.38
N LYS A 274 -25.95 -26.00 -35.67
CA LYS A 274 -24.94 -26.86 -36.28
C LYS A 274 -23.64 -26.10 -36.59
N PHE A 275 -22.55 -26.87 -36.64
CA PHE A 275 -21.37 -26.83 -37.53
C PHE A 275 -20.94 -25.52 -38.20
N VAL A 276 -19.66 -25.18 -38.03
CA VAL A 276 -18.62 -25.30 -39.08
C VAL A 276 -17.39 -25.93 -38.45
#